data_AF-A0A497MKL6-F1
#
_entry.id   AF-A0A497MKL6-F1
#
_cell.length_a   1.000
_cell.length_b   1.000
_cell.length_c   1.000
_cell.angle_alpha   90.00
_cell.angle_beta   90.00
_cell.angle_gamma   90.00
#
_symmetry.space_group_name_H-M   'P 1'
#
loop_
_entity.id
_entity.type
_entity.pdbx_description
1 polymer ?
#
loop_
_entity_poly.entity_id
_entity_poly.type
_entity_poly.pdbx_seq_one_letter_code
_entity_poly.pdbx_strand_id
1 'polypeptide(L)'
;MRKNLLSKPKVKIRLPGGETVVRVVKKKPGKAYCGICGRELHGVNYAGKTKSQRSVERLHGGSICARCLKRLLVREVLSRFG
;
A
#
# COMPACT_ATOMS: atom_id res chain seq x y z
N MET A 1 -20.86 7.55 -21.65
CA MET A 1 -19.50 8.11 -21.41
C MET A 1 -18.52 6.99 -21.10
N ARG A 2 -17.68 6.61 -22.07
CA ARG A 2 -16.70 5.53 -21.92
C ARG A 2 -15.59 6.00 -20.98
N LYS A 3 -15.68 5.64 -19.69
CA LYS A 3 -14.57 5.83 -18.75
C LYS A 3 -13.40 5.00 -19.28
N ASN A 4 -12.31 5.67 -19.67
CA ASN A 4 -11.03 5.07 -20.06
C ASN A 4 -10.44 4.30 -18.87
N LEU A 5 -10.97 3.11 -18.56
CA LEU A 5 -10.66 2.39 -17.33
C LEU A 5 -9.30 1.65 -17.40
N LEU A 6 -8.72 1.47 -18.59
CA LEU A 6 -7.54 0.63 -18.80
C LEU A 6 -6.32 1.30 -19.45
N SER A 7 -6.35 2.59 -19.79
CA SER A 7 -5.18 3.24 -20.40
C SER A 7 -4.16 3.70 -19.35
N LYS A 8 -2.87 3.51 -19.66
CA LYS A 8 -1.76 4.01 -18.83
C LYS A 8 -1.81 5.55 -18.80
N PRO A 9 -1.59 6.20 -17.64
CA PRO A 9 -1.63 7.65 -17.55
C PRO A 9 -0.57 8.29 -18.48
N LYS A 10 -0.95 9.35 -19.17
CA LYS A 10 -0.08 10.11 -20.09
C LYS A 10 0.25 11.46 -19.46
N VAL A 11 1.52 11.85 -19.47
CA VAL A 11 1.99 13.13 -18.94
C VAL A 11 2.75 13.88 -20.03
N LYS A 12 2.44 15.18 -20.20
CA LYS A 12 3.19 16.07 -21.09
C LYS A 12 4.44 16.55 -20.34
N ILE A 13 5.61 16.33 -20.92
CA ILE A 13 6.90 16.72 -20.33
C ILE A 13 7.64 17.56 -21.36
N ARG A 14 8.26 18.64 -20.91
CA ARG A 14 9.22 19.41 -21.71
C ARG A 14 10.58 18.73 -21.65
N LEU A 15 11.11 18.38 -22.81
CA LEU A 15 12.46 17.85 -22.96
C LEU A 15 13.48 18.97 -22.74
N PRO A 16 14.71 18.64 -22.33
CA PRO A 16 15.78 19.64 -22.20
C PRO A 16 16.10 20.34 -23.52
N GLY A 17 15.82 19.72 -24.67
CA GLY A 17 15.92 20.34 -26.00
C GLY A 17 14.77 21.29 -26.37
N GLY A 18 13.85 21.59 -25.44
CA GLY A 18 12.75 22.55 -25.66
C GLY A 18 11.46 21.94 -26.24
N GLU A 19 11.52 20.73 -26.77
CA GLU A 19 10.35 20.04 -27.32
C GLU A 19 9.39 19.54 -26.23
N THR A 20 8.08 19.56 -26.50
CA THR A 20 7.08 19.00 -25.58
C THR A 20 6.59 17.65 -26.09
N VAL A 21 6.85 16.59 -25.32
CA VAL A 21 6.49 15.21 -25.69
C VAL A 21 5.52 14.61 -24.68
N VAL A 22 4.60 13.75 -25.17
CA VAL A 22 3.66 13.00 -24.33
C VAL A 22 4.29 11.65 -23.96
N ARG A 23 4.62 11.45 -22.69
CA ARG A 23 5.18 10.19 -22.18
C ARG A 23 4.11 9.39 -21.43
N VAL A 24 4.13 8.07 -21.63
CA VAL A 24 3.28 7.14 -20.87
C VAL A 24 3.96 6.81 -19.54
N VAL A 25 3.25 6.99 -18.44
CA VAL A 25 3.74 6.81 -17.07
C VAL A 25 3.08 5.59 -16.44
N LYS A 26 3.77 4.95 -15.49
CA LYS A 26 3.19 3.86 -14.69
C LYS A 26 2.17 4.43 -13.69
N LYS A 27 1.10 3.68 -13.42
CA LYS A 27 0.14 4.04 -12.36
C LYS A 27 0.85 4.00 -11.00
N LYS A 28 0.52 4.96 -10.13
CA LYS A 28 1.04 4.96 -8.76
C LYS A 28 0.49 3.73 -8.03
N PRO A 29 1.34 2.98 -7.32
CA PRO A 29 0.88 1.85 -6.51
C PRO A 29 -0.04 2.37 -5.40
N GLY A 30 -1.03 1.55 -5.04
CA GLY A 30 -1.92 1.83 -3.92
C GLY A 30 -1.19 1.77 -2.59
N LYS A 31 -1.80 2.38 -1.57
CA LYS A 31 -1.38 2.25 -0.17
C LYS A 31 -1.72 0.85 0.33
N ALA A 32 -1.00 0.39 1.35
CA ALA A 32 -1.30 -0.87 2.02
C ALA A 32 -2.48 -0.67 2.98
N TYR A 33 -3.40 -1.64 3.00
CA TYR A 33 -4.59 -1.62 3.87
C TYR A 33 -4.62 -2.83 4.79
N CYS A 34 -5.19 -2.66 5.97
CA CYS A 34 -5.39 -3.72 6.94
C CYS A 34 -6.51 -4.67 6.48
N GLY A 35 -6.26 -5.98 6.48
CA GLY A 35 -7.24 -6.99 6.05
C GLY A 35 -8.54 -7.04 6.88
N ILE A 36 -8.49 -6.65 8.16
CA ILE A 36 -9.64 -6.71 9.08
C ILE A 36 -10.46 -5.41 9.07
N CYS A 37 -9.81 -4.25 9.22
CA CYS A 37 -10.50 -2.97 9.41
C CYS A 37 -10.43 -2.02 8.22
N GLY A 38 -9.71 -2.39 7.15
CA GLY A 38 -9.54 -1.54 5.97
C GLY A 38 -8.78 -0.22 6.19
N ARG A 39 -8.18 -0.01 7.38
CA ARG A 39 -7.36 1.19 7.65
C ARG A 39 -6.03 1.12 6.91
N GLU A 40 -5.50 2.28 6.54
CA GLU A 40 -4.17 2.41 5.94
C GLU A 40 -3.09 1.90 6.91
N LEU A 41 -2.16 1.10 6.40
CA LEU A 41 -1.00 0.60 7.11
C LEU A 41 0.18 1.54 6.88
N HIS A 42 0.51 2.33 7.89
CA HIS A 42 1.70 3.17 7.88
C HIS A 42 2.98 2.32 7.98
N GLY A 43 4.04 2.75 7.28
CA GLY A 43 5.33 2.06 7.27
C GLY A 43 5.41 0.84 6.35
N VAL A 44 4.31 0.48 5.66
CA VAL A 44 4.27 -0.64 4.71
C VAL A 44 4.12 -0.09 3.31
N ASN A 45 5.17 -0.20 2.51
CA ASN A 45 5.13 0.17 1.09
C ASN A 45 5.07 -1.10 0.24
N TYR A 46 3.91 -1.37 -0.35
CA TYR A 46 3.70 -2.54 -1.21
C TYR A 46 4.60 -2.53 -2.46
N ALA A 47 4.93 -1.33 -2.96
CA ALA A 47 5.84 -1.15 -4.09
C ALA A 47 7.30 -0.95 -3.66
N GLY A 48 7.61 -1.11 -2.37
CA GLY A 48 8.98 -1.12 -1.88
C GLY A 48 9.80 -2.19 -2.59
N LYS A 49 11.11 -1.96 -2.75
CA LYS A 49 12.01 -2.93 -3.40
C LYS A 49 12.60 -3.91 -2.39
N THR A 50 12.87 -3.44 -1.18
CA THR A 50 13.50 -4.25 -0.13
C THR A 50 12.46 -4.92 0.77
N LYS A 51 12.88 -5.99 1.46
CA LYS A 51 12.05 -6.68 2.45
C LYS A 51 11.65 -5.73 3.59
N SER A 52 12.60 -4.92 4.07
CA SER A 52 12.38 -3.92 5.12
C SER A 52 11.33 -2.87 4.79
N GLN A 53 11.18 -2.48 3.52
CA GLN A 53 10.15 -1.51 3.11
C GLN A 53 8.74 -2.12 3.02
N ARG A 54 8.64 -3.44 2.87
CA ARG A 54 7.38 -4.17 2.67
C ARG A 54 6.79 -4.73 3.96
N SER A 55 7.56 -4.76 5.05
CA SER A 55 7.14 -5.36 6.32
C SER A 55 7.55 -4.51 7.51
N VAL A 56 6.76 -4.57 8.58
CA VAL A 56 7.12 -4.02 9.90
C VAL A 56 7.56 -5.18 10.79
N GLU A 57 8.51 -4.96 11.70
CA GLU A 57 9.14 -6.00 12.53
C GLU A 57 8.20 -6.73 13.51
N ARG A 58 6.99 -6.21 13.73
CA ARG A 58 5.98 -6.84 14.59
C ARG A 58 5.33 -8.07 13.95
N LEU A 59 4.72 -8.92 14.78
CA LEU A 59 3.88 -10.03 14.33
C LEU A 59 2.77 -9.56 13.38
N HIS A 60 2.59 -10.29 12.29
CA HIS A 60 1.67 -9.94 11.19
C HIS A 60 1.85 -8.50 10.63
N GLY A 61 3.08 -7.98 10.70
CA GLY A 61 3.47 -6.67 10.19
C GLY A 61 3.40 -6.59 8.67
N GLY A 62 2.33 -5.96 8.15
CA GLY A 62 2.07 -5.86 6.70
C GLY A 62 0.66 -6.31 6.31
N SER A 63 0.01 -7.12 7.14
CA SER A 63 -1.36 -7.62 6.91
C SER A 63 -2.38 -7.00 7.85
N ILE A 64 -2.03 -6.89 9.14
CA ILE A 64 -2.93 -6.42 10.21
C ILE A 64 -2.39 -5.12 10.81
N CYS A 65 -3.25 -4.20 11.23
CA CYS A 65 -2.84 -3.00 11.96
C CYS A 65 -2.57 -3.29 13.45
N ALA A 66 -1.77 -2.45 14.12
CA ALA A 66 -1.40 -2.66 15.52
C ALA A 66 -2.63 -2.75 16.47
N ARG A 67 -3.70 -2.00 16.17
CA ARG A 67 -4.94 -2.01 16.97
C ARG A 67 -5.69 -3.34 16.87
N CYS A 68 -5.81 -3.89 15.65
CA CYS A 68 -6.44 -5.18 15.44
C CYS A 68 -5.61 -6.32 16.03
N LEU A 69 -4.27 -6.25 15.89
CA LEU A 69 -3.36 -7.23 16.49
C LEU A 69 -3.52 -7.29 18.02
N LYS A 70 -3.55 -6.13 18.69
CA LYS A 70 -3.76 -6.06 20.14
C LYS A 70 -5.08 -6.73 20.57
N ARG A 71 -6.17 -6.48 19.84
CA ARG A 71 -7.49 -7.08 20.16
C ARG A 71 -7.48 -8.60 19.99
N LEU A 72 -6.84 -9.11 18.94
CA LEU A 72 -6.73 -10.55 18.71
C LEU A 72 -5.91 -11.22 19.81
N LEU A 73 -4.74 -10.66 20.13
CA LEU A 73 -3.88 -11.19 21.19
C LEU A 73 -4.61 -11.23 22.54
N VAL A 74 -5.28 -10.14 22.93
CA VAL A 74 -6.05 -10.11 24.19
C VAL A 74 -7.17 -11.14 24.18
N ARG A 75 -7.93 -11.24 23.09
CA ARG A 75 -9.02 -12.21 22.97
C ARG A 75 -8.52 -13.65 23.08
N GLU A 76 -7.39 -13.95 22.43
CA GLU A 76 -6.83 -15.30 22.38
C GLU A 76 -6.27 -15.72 23.74
N VAL A 77 -5.56 -14.82 24.43
CA VAL A 77 -5.09 -15.03 25.81
C VAL A 77 -6.27 -15.28 26.75
N LEU A 78 -7.31 -14.44 26.69
CA LEU A 78 -8.51 -14.63 27.53
C LEU A 78 -9.21 -15.95 27.23
N SER A 79 -9.35 -16.34 25.97
CA SER A 79 -10.02 -17.62 25.62
C SER A 79 -9.24 -18.86 26.02
N ARG A 80 -7.93 -18.73 26.20
CA ARG A 80 -7.03 -19.86 26.45
C ARG A 80 -6.67 -20.02 27.92
N PHE A 81 -6.68 -18.93 28.68
CA PHE A 81 -6.23 -18.89 30.08
C PHE A 81 -7.27 -18.32 31.06
N GLY A 82 -8.39 -17.78 30.57
CA GLY A 82 -9.54 -17.38 31.38
C GLY A 82 -10.62 -18.44 31.35
#